data_AF-A0A1G8SDN4-F1
#
_entry.id   AF-A0A1G8SDN4-F1
#
_cell.length_a   1.000
_cell.length_b   1.000
_cell.length_c   1.000
_cell.angle_alpha   90.00
_cell.angle_beta   90.00
_cell.angle_gamma   90.00
#
_symmetry.space_group_name_H-M   'P 1'
#
loop_
_entity.id
_entity.type
_entity.pdbx_description
1 polymer ?
#
loop_
_entity_poly.entity_id
_entity_poly.type
_entity_poly.pdbx_seq_one_letter_code
_entity_poly.pdbx_strand_id
1 'polypeptide(L)'
;MKQMRIIASGLLVLLLGLLGNGVVSADSPWDQTDVDPHHDWTVDFSTKIQVGSASNESIYVRDSVGNRYRLEVQLTDDRESVVIKAPQEGYQPGVTYELVITDEVKSAEGTPMEEAVTMVFTVGDSPEYPEYSAKEIDYFTEIAIGSEWQDGDIPIRKWEDDPRIKVYGNPTSQDQAEVEEVIGDVNNLQDQIDLQLVEEDPSIEVYYAPISEFDKYVTNPKPGNWGLFYYWMKNGYTIYKSKILIATDVTNQAERSHLLREELTQTLGLPRDSKKYADSMFYQDWTTTQEFSDLDQALVRMLYDDRIHVGMTRDEVVDILSE
;
A
#
# COMPACT_ATOMS: atom_id res chain seq x y z
N MET A 1 -9.34 -0.90 -32.25
CA MET A 1 -8.18 -1.80 -32.43
C MET A 1 -7.60 -2.03 -31.05
N LYS A 2 -7.73 -3.24 -30.51
CA LYS A 2 -7.17 -3.61 -29.20
C LYS A 2 -5.65 -3.60 -29.32
N GLN A 3 -4.97 -2.73 -28.58
CA GLN A 3 -3.55 -2.89 -28.34
C GLN A 3 -3.37 -4.06 -27.36
N MET A 4 -2.52 -4.99 -27.74
CA MET A 4 -2.14 -6.15 -26.95
C MET A 4 -1.08 -5.69 -25.96
N ARG A 5 -1.48 -5.45 -24.69
CA ARG A 5 -0.52 -5.22 -23.60
C ARG A 5 0.24 -6.52 -23.39
N ILE A 6 1.50 -6.54 -23.80
CA ILE A 6 2.45 -7.60 -23.47
C ILE A 6 2.74 -7.42 -21.98
N ILE A 7 2.27 -8.35 -21.14
CA ILE A 7 2.80 -8.50 -19.78
C ILE A 7 4.23 -8.97 -19.98
N ALA A 8 5.18 -8.03 -19.91
CA ALA A 8 6.59 -8.34 -20.06
C ALA A 8 7.07 -9.01 -18.77
N SER A 9 6.96 -10.33 -18.70
CA SER A 9 7.94 -11.13 -17.96
C SER A 9 9.26 -11.01 -18.74
N GLY A 10 9.98 -9.90 -18.52
CA GLY A 10 11.11 -9.47 -19.34
C GLY A 10 12.44 -9.95 -18.78
N LEU A 11 12.88 -11.14 -19.21
CA LEU A 11 14.27 -11.59 -19.14
C LEU A 11 15.17 -10.59 -19.91
N LEU A 12 16.15 -9.96 -19.25
CA LEU A 12 17.13 -9.10 -19.91
C LEU A 12 18.29 -9.96 -20.45
N VAL A 13 18.17 -10.41 -21.70
CA VAL A 13 19.22 -11.18 -22.39
C VAL A 13 20.22 -10.22 -23.06
N LEU A 14 21.40 -10.06 -22.45
CA LEU A 14 22.49 -9.24 -23.00
C LEU A 14 23.32 -10.04 -24.01
N LEU A 15 22.94 -9.99 -25.29
CA LEU A 15 23.70 -10.58 -26.40
C LEU A 15 24.66 -9.55 -27.01
N LEU A 16 25.90 -9.51 -26.50
CA LEU A 16 26.99 -8.71 -27.08
C LEU A 16 27.46 -9.31 -28.41
N GLY A 17 27.00 -8.73 -29.52
CA GLY A 17 27.43 -9.04 -30.88
C GLY A 17 27.96 -7.81 -31.61
N LEU A 18 29.16 -7.95 -32.18
CA LEU A 18 29.91 -6.98 -33.00
C LEU A 18 29.05 -6.32 -34.09
N LEU A 19 29.12 -4.99 -34.24
CA LEU A 19 29.00 -4.14 -35.46
C LEU A 19 29.09 -2.67 -34.97
N GLY A 20 29.76 -1.67 -35.55
CA GLY A 20 30.40 -1.43 -36.83
C GLY A 20 30.30 0.09 -37.14
N ASN A 21 31.44 0.78 -37.12
CA ASN A 21 31.73 2.20 -37.40
C ASN A 21 30.62 3.14 -37.95
N GLY A 22 30.42 4.28 -37.26
CA GLY A 22 30.13 5.56 -37.92
C GLY A 22 29.17 6.50 -37.17
N VAL A 23 29.72 7.28 -36.23
CA VAL A 23 29.04 8.30 -35.38
C VAL A 23 28.13 7.70 -34.30
N VAL A 24 28.62 7.69 -33.06
CA VAL A 24 27.87 7.21 -31.89
C VAL A 24 27.33 8.40 -31.11
N SER A 25 26.03 8.66 -31.27
CA SER A 25 25.19 9.06 -30.13
C SER A 25 24.58 7.74 -29.64
N ALA A 26 24.83 7.37 -28.39
CA ALA A 26 24.22 6.20 -27.80
C ALA A 26 22.82 6.59 -27.31
N ASP A 27 21.80 6.42 -28.15
CA ASP A 27 20.55 5.87 -27.60
C ASP A 27 20.87 4.40 -27.30
N SER A 28 20.84 4.01 -26.03
CA SER A 28 21.01 2.61 -25.65
C SER A 28 19.68 1.90 -25.95
N PRO A 29 19.61 0.90 -26.85
CA PRO A 29 18.34 0.33 -27.30
C PRO A 29 17.62 -0.52 -26.23
N TRP A 30 18.01 -0.39 -24.97
CA TRP A 30 17.61 -1.21 -23.84
C TRP A 30 17.14 -0.39 -22.63
N ASP A 31 17.05 0.93 -22.78
CA ASP A 31 16.55 1.79 -21.71
C ASP A 31 15.11 1.43 -21.37
N GLN A 32 14.81 1.40 -20.08
CA GLN A 32 13.49 1.03 -19.56
C GLN A 32 12.80 2.27 -18.97
N THR A 33 11.49 2.32 -19.10
CA THR A 33 10.66 3.30 -18.41
C THR A 33 9.56 2.55 -17.68
N ASP A 34 8.95 3.19 -16.69
CA ASP A 34 7.86 2.59 -15.92
C ASP A 34 8.31 1.29 -15.19
N VAL A 35 9.52 1.35 -14.62
CA VAL A 35 10.10 0.22 -13.87
C VAL A 35 9.53 0.21 -12.46
N ASP A 36 9.14 -0.97 -11.99
CA ASP A 36 8.68 -1.21 -10.62
C ASP A 36 9.77 -0.81 -9.58
N PRO A 37 9.44 -0.09 -8.50
CA PRO A 37 10.41 0.33 -7.49
C PRO A 37 11.21 -0.80 -6.85
N HIS A 38 10.67 -2.02 -6.80
CA HIS A 38 11.31 -3.21 -6.23
C HIS A 38 11.81 -4.19 -7.31
N HIS A 39 12.00 -3.71 -8.53
CA HIS A 39 12.45 -4.54 -9.64
C HIS A 39 13.90 -5.03 -9.46
N ASP A 40 14.06 -6.35 -9.37
CA ASP A 40 15.35 -7.02 -9.45
C ASP A 40 15.83 -7.11 -10.90
N TRP A 41 17.11 -6.82 -11.14
CA TRP A 41 17.72 -6.97 -12.46
C TRP A 41 18.41 -8.32 -12.59
N THR A 42 18.24 -8.99 -13.74
CA THR A 42 19.08 -10.14 -14.13
C THR A 42 19.89 -9.76 -15.35
N VAL A 43 21.21 -9.98 -15.31
CA VAL A 43 22.11 -9.68 -16.40
C VAL A 43 22.72 -10.99 -16.90
N ASP A 44 22.44 -11.34 -18.15
CA ASP A 44 23.04 -12.51 -18.81
C ASP A 44 24.36 -12.15 -19.51
N PHE A 45 25.33 -13.05 -19.45
CA PHE A 45 26.64 -12.93 -20.10
C PHE A 45 26.83 -14.02 -21.14
N SER A 46 27.51 -13.70 -22.24
CA SER A 46 27.77 -14.66 -23.33
C SER A 46 28.76 -15.78 -22.95
N THR A 47 29.40 -15.67 -21.80
CA THR A 47 30.34 -16.63 -21.24
C THR A 47 30.25 -16.65 -19.72
N LYS A 48 30.69 -17.75 -19.12
CA LYS A 48 30.83 -17.86 -17.66
C LYS A 48 31.73 -16.77 -17.11
N ILE A 49 31.34 -16.22 -15.97
CA ILE A 49 32.02 -15.14 -15.27
C ILE A 49 32.98 -15.70 -14.22
N GLN A 50 34.10 -15.01 -14.01
CA GLN A 50 35.02 -15.28 -12.91
C GLN A 50 34.39 -14.91 -11.56
N VAL A 51 34.39 -15.85 -10.62
CA VAL A 51 33.91 -15.63 -9.25
C VAL A 51 34.64 -14.43 -8.62
N GLY A 52 33.88 -13.48 -8.08
CA GLY A 52 34.39 -12.27 -7.46
C GLY A 52 34.64 -11.10 -8.41
N SER A 53 34.59 -11.30 -9.74
CA SER A 53 34.68 -10.19 -10.69
C SER A 53 33.36 -9.42 -10.86
N ALA A 54 32.22 -10.07 -10.57
CA ALA A 54 30.92 -9.41 -10.41
C ALA A 54 30.76 -8.98 -8.94
N SER A 55 30.79 -7.66 -8.70
CA SER A 55 30.72 -7.06 -7.37
C SER A 55 30.10 -5.66 -7.45
N ASN A 56 29.90 -5.00 -6.32
CA ASN A 56 29.43 -3.60 -6.30
C ASN A 56 30.41 -2.58 -6.92
N GLU A 57 31.68 -2.95 -7.12
CA GLU A 57 32.65 -2.07 -7.80
C GLU A 57 32.49 -2.13 -9.32
N SER A 58 32.12 -3.30 -9.83
CA SER A 58 32.01 -3.58 -11.26
C SER A 58 30.58 -3.58 -11.79
N ILE A 59 29.58 -3.70 -10.92
CA ILE A 59 28.15 -3.66 -11.23
C ILE A 59 27.46 -2.80 -10.17
N TYR A 60 26.89 -1.68 -10.58
CA TYR A 60 26.23 -0.75 -9.66
C TYR A 60 25.14 0.06 -10.33
N VAL A 61 24.21 0.58 -9.53
CA VAL A 61 23.22 1.57 -9.97
C VAL A 61 23.65 2.95 -9.48
N ARG A 62 23.44 3.99 -10.28
CA ARG A 62 23.58 5.39 -9.86
C ARG A 62 22.41 6.24 -10.30
N ASP A 63 22.14 7.32 -9.58
CA ASP A 63 21.12 8.32 -9.97
C ASP A 63 21.68 9.36 -10.96
N SER A 64 20.78 10.23 -11.43
CA SER A 64 21.10 11.33 -12.35
C SER A 64 22.09 12.37 -11.82
N VAL A 65 22.34 12.42 -10.51
CA VAL A 65 23.34 13.30 -9.88
C VAL A 65 24.66 12.59 -9.56
N GLY A 66 24.75 11.29 -9.86
CA GLY A 66 25.94 10.46 -9.78
C GLY A 66 26.13 9.72 -8.45
N ASN A 67 25.15 9.73 -7.54
CA ASN A 67 25.22 8.95 -6.31
C ASN A 67 25.10 7.47 -6.62
N ARG A 68 26.03 6.66 -6.10
CA ARG A 68 26.00 5.21 -6.26
C ARG A 68 25.18 4.54 -5.17
N TYR A 69 24.33 3.62 -5.58
CA TYR A 69 23.57 2.76 -4.70
C TYR A 69 24.32 1.45 -4.53
N ARG A 70 24.54 1.05 -3.27
CA ARG A 70 25.15 -0.23 -2.94
C ARG A 70 24.05 -1.28 -2.87
N LEU A 71 24.04 -2.20 -3.83
CA LEU A 71 23.01 -3.21 -4.00
C LEU A 71 23.54 -4.61 -3.70
N GLU A 72 22.65 -5.58 -3.52
CA GLU A 72 23.08 -6.97 -3.44
C GLU A 72 23.28 -7.53 -4.85
N VAL A 73 24.52 -7.96 -5.15
CA VAL A 73 24.91 -8.49 -6.46
C VAL A 73 25.25 -9.97 -6.29
N GLN A 74 24.45 -10.85 -6.89
CA GLN A 74 24.54 -12.30 -6.75
C GLN A 74 24.88 -12.95 -8.10
N LEU A 75 26.04 -13.62 -8.17
CA LEU A 75 26.37 -14.48 -9.31
C LEU A 75 25.57 -15.78 -9.23
N THR A 76 24.94 -16.19 -10.33
CA THR A 76 24.20 -17.46 -10.41
C THR A 76 25.12 -18.68 -10.32
N ASP A 77 24.58 -19.84 -9.96
CA ASP A 77 25.35 -21.09 -9.80
C ASP A 77 26.03 -21.55 -11.11
N ASP A 78 25.38 -21.33 -12.26
CA ASP A 78 25.95 -21.62 -13.58
C ASP A 78 27.05 -20.62 -14.01
N ARG A 79 27.12 -19.48 -13.33
CA ARG A 79 27.99 -18.32 -13.55
C ARG A 79 27.76 -17.62 -14.89
N GLU A 80 26.62 -17.80 -15.51
CA GLU A 80 26.27 -17.18 -16.79
C GLU A 80 25.45 -15.90 -16.59
N SER A 81 24.93 -15.66 -15.39
CA SER A 81 24.13 -14.48 -15.08
C SER A 81 24.47 -13.86 -13.72
N VAL A 82 24.08 -12.60 -13.54
CA VAL A 82 24.16 -11.88 -12.26
C VAL A 82 22.80 -11.31 -11.93
N VAL A 83 22.31 -11.55 -10.71
CA VAL A 83 21.09 -10.95 -10.16
C VAL A 83 21.49 -9.76 -9.29
N ILE A 84 20.90 -8.59 -9.55
CA ILE A 84 21.08 -7.38 -8.75
C ILE A 84 19.75 -7.09 -8.05
N LYS A 85 19.74 -7.19 -6.72
CA LYS A 85 18.54 -6.95 -5.92
C LYS A 85 18.24 -5.47 -5.79
N ALA A 86 16.97 -5.10 -5.92
CA ALA A 86 16.51 -3.75 -5.63
C ALA A 86 16.83 -3.38 -4.16
N PRO A 87 16.97 -2.07 -3.84
CA PRO A 87 16.99 -1.62 -2.45
C PRO A 87 15.77 -2.14 -1.69
N GLN A 88 15.91 -2.45 -0.39
CA GLN A 88 14.77 -2.90 0.43
C GLN A 88 13.63 -1.86 0.44
N GLU A 89 13.99 -0.58 0.45
CA GLU A 89 13.08 0.57 0.37
C GLU A 89 12.57 0.88 -1.05
N GLY A 90 13.09 0.17 -2.06
CA GLY A 90 12.81 0.43 -3.47
C GLY A 90 13.62 1.60 -4.06
N TYR A 91 13.63 1.69 -5.39
CA TYR A 91 14.09 2.87 -6.10
C TYR A 91 13.06 4.01 -5.96
N GLN A 92 13.50 5.26 -6.09
CA GLN A 92 12.59 6.40 -5.97
C GLN A 92 11.70 6.52 -7.22
N PRO A 93 10.38 6.57 -7.04
CA PRO A 93 9.43 6.94 -8.07
C PRO A 93 9.78 8.14 -8.95
N GLY A 94 9.52 8.04 -10.25
CA GLY A 94 9.75 9.13 -11.22
C GLY A 94 11.23 9.51 -11.41
N VAL A 95 12.15 8.83 -10.73
CA VAL A 95 13.59 9.07 -10.84
C VAL A 95 14.20 8.17 -11.91
N THR A 96 15.07 8.78 -12.71
CA THR A 96 15.91 8.07 -13.68
C THR A 96 17.24 7.66 -13.05
N TYR A 97 17.59 6.40 -13.24
CA TYR A 97 18.79 5.72 -12.78
C TYR A 97 19.57 5.13 -13.96
N GLU A 98 20.84 4.82 -13.71
CA GLU A 98 21.72 4.10 -14.63
C GLU A 98 22.24 2.84 -13.95
N LEU A 99 21.97 1.67 -14.54
CA LEU A 99 22.65 0.42 -14.21
C LEU A 99 23.94 0.35 -15.04
N VAL A 100 25.07 0.30 -14.36
CA VAL A 100 26.41 0.30 -14.95
C VAL A 100 27.09 -1.04 -14.72
N ILE A 101 27.61 -1.63 -15.79
CA ILE A 101 28.48 -2.82 -15.77
C ILE A 101 29.82 -2.39 -16.37
N THR A 102 30.88 -2.43 -15.58
CA THR A 102 32.22 -1.97 -16.01
C THR A 102 32.97 -3.05 -16.79
N ASP A 103 34.05 -2.65 -17.43
CA ASP A 103 35.01 -3.55 -18.08
C ASP A 103 35.83 -4.42 -17.08
N GLU A 104 35.64 -4.23 -15.77
CA GLU A 104 36.30 -5.01 -14.73
C GLU A 104 35.67 -6.39 -14.49
N VAL A 105 34.45 -6.62 -14.99
CA VAL A 105 33.85 -7.96 -15.00
C VAL A 105 34.64 -8.85 -15.96
N LYS A 106 34.98 -10.07 -15.55
CA LYS A 106 35.87 -10.96 -16.29
C LYS A 106 35.19 -12.28 -16.62
N SER A 107 35.51 -12.83 -17.78
CA SER A 107 35.22 -14.22 -18.11
C SER A 107 35.91 -15.17 -17.13
N ALA A 108 35.46 -16.43 -17.04
CA ALA A 108 36.10 -17.45 -16.22
C ALA A 108 37.57 -17.72 -16.59
N GLU A 109 38.01 -17.32 -17.78
CA GLU A 109 39.41 -17.37 -18.23
C GLU A 109 40.23 -16.13 -17.83
N GLY A 110 39.59 -15.12 -17.23
CA GLY A 110 40.21 -13.89 -16.75
C GLY A 110 40.24 -12.75 -17.76
N THR A 111 39.59 -12.91 -18.92
CA THR A 111 39.47 -11.86 -19.94
C THR A 111 38.44 -10.82 -19.51
N PRO A 112 38.79 -9.53 -19.38
CA PRO A 112 37.83 -8.48 -19.06
C PRO A 112 36.80 -8.31 -20.18
N MET A 113 35.64 -7.73 -19.85
CA MET A 113 34.70 -7.26 -20.86
C MET A 113 35.39 -6.25 -21.78
N GLU A 114 35.03 -6.27 -23.06
CA GLU A 114 35.65 -5.37 -24.04
C GLU A 114 35.32 -3.91 -23.78
N GLU A 115 34.09 -3.64 -23.37
CA GLU A 115 33.58 -2.31 -23.08
C GLU A 115 32.59 -2.35 -21.90
N ALA A 116 32.54 -1.26 -21.14
CA ALA A 116 31.52 -1.06 -20.12
C ALA A 116 30.15 -0.81 -20.78
N VAL A 117 29.09 -1.31 -20.15
CA VAL A 117 27.71 -1.14 -20.62
C VAL A 117 26.93 -0.34 -19.58
N THR A 118 26.04 0.52 -20.06
CA THR A 118 25.10 1.27 -19.22
C THR A 118 23.71 1.15 -19.80
N MET A 119 22.73 0.90 -18.93
CA MET A 119 21.31 0.91 -19.24
C MET A 119 20.64 1.94 -18.34
N VAL A 120 19.88 2.85 -18.95
CA VAL A 120 19.12 3.87 -18.23
C VAL A 120 17.74 3.31 -17.94
N PHE A 121 17.28 3.40 -16.69
CA PHE A 121 15.91 3.09 -16.36
C PHE A 121 15.23 4.22 -15.60
N THR A 122 13.99 4.49 -15.93
CA THR A 122 13.14 5.40 -15.15
C THR A 122 12.14 4.56 -14.37
N VAL A 123 12.18 4.68 -13.05
CA VAL A 123 11.16 4.11 -12.18
C VAL A 123 9.85 4.78 -12.54
N GLY A 124 8.77 4.01 -12.65
CA GLY A 124 7.45 4.60 -12.83
C GLY A 124 7.21 5.70 -11.80
N ASP A 125 6.40 6.68 -12.15
CA ASP A 125 5.85 7.56 -11.12
C ASP A 125 5.16 6.66 -10.07
N SER A 126 5.29 7.03 -8.80
CA SER A 126 4.87 6.23 -7.63
C SER A 126 3.47 5.78 -7.90
N PRO A 127 3.17 4.48 -7.68
CA PRO A 127 2.44 3.69 -8.66
C PRO A 127 1.28 4.50 -9.21
N GLU A 128 1.03 4.46 -10.53
CA GLU A 128 -0.35 4.65 -11.01
C GLU A 128 -1.25 4.06 -9.92
N TYR A 129 -1.99 4.92 -9.20
CA TYR A 129 -2.86 4.47 -8.13
C TYR A 129 -3.57 3.25 -8.68
N PRO A 130 -3.58 2.10 -7.98
CA PRO A 130 -4.06 0.86 -8.57
C PRO A 130 -5.36 1.20 -9.28
N GLU A 131 -5.38 1.08 -10.62
CA GLU A 131 -6.46 1.67 -11.44
C GLU A 131 -7.76 1.11 -10.88
N TYR A 132 -8.45 1.90 -10.05
CA TYR A 132 -9.51 1.36 -9.22
C TYR A 132 -10.63 0.99 -10.18
N SER A 133 -11.08 -0.25 -10.11
CA SER A 133 -12.18 -0.66 -10.95
C SER A 133 -13.41 0.20 -10.63
N ALA A 134 -14.25 0.45 -11.64
CA ALA A 134 -15.53 1.14 -11.42
C ALA A 134 -16.35 0.50 -10.28
N LYS A 135 -16.20 -0.81 -10.06
CA LYS A 135 -16.81 -1.55 -8.94
C LYS A 135 -16.29 -1.06 -7.58
N GLU A 136 -14.99 -0.86 -7.44
CA GLU A 136 -14.35 -0.38 -6.21
C GLU A 136 -14.72 1.07 -5.93
N ILE A 137 -14.66 1.94 -6.95
CA ILE A 137 -15.04 3.36 -6.83
C ILE A 137 -16.53 3.50 -6.46
N ASP A 138 -17.41 2.74 -7.13
CA ASP A 138 -18.84 2.72 -6.82
C ASP A 138 -19.09 2.29 -5.37
N TYR A 139 -18.33 1.30 -4.88
CA TYR A 139 -18.47 0.84 -3.51
C TYR A 139 -17.91 1.83 -2.50
N PHE A 140 -16.71 2.38 -2.74
CA PHE A 140 -16.12 3.40 -1.91
C PHE A 140 -17.03 4.61 -1.75
N THR A 141 -17.60 5.12 -2.84
CA THR A 141 -18.52 6.26 -2.78
C THR A 141 -19.87 5.91 -2.14
N GLU A 142 -20.31 4.66 -2.15
CA GLU A 142 -21.46 4.21 -1.37
C GLU A 142 -21.17 4.25 0.13
N ILE A 143 -20.00 3.76 0.53
CA ILE A 143 -19.58 3.60 1.93
C ILE A 143 -19.15 4.94 2.55
N ALA A 144 -18.23 5.66 1.90
CA ALA A 144 -17.61 6.87 2.44
C ALA A 144 -18.52 8.11 2.37
N ILE A 145 -19.30 8.26 1.29
CA ILE A 145 -20.00 9.52 0.96
C ILE A 145 -21.51 9.45 1.26
N GLY A 146 -22.09 8.26 1.32
CA GLY A 146 -23.53 8.16 1.54
C GLY A 146 -23.99 8.72 2.90
N SER A 147 -25.26 9.12 2.97
CA SER A 147 -25.95 9.38 4.23
C SER A 147 -26.98 8.29 4.54
N GLU A 148 -27.05 7.87 5.80
CA GLU A 148 -28.11 6.97 6.28
C GLU A 148 -29.35 7.72 6.80
N TRP A 149 -29.24 9.02 7.04
CA TRP A 149 -30.21 9.77 7.86
C TRP A 149 -30.86 10.98 7.15
N GLN A 150 -30.36 11.38 5.98
CA GLN A 150 -30.90 12.51 5.21
C GLN A 150 -30.84 12.26 3.70
N ASP A 151 -31.72 12.92 2.95
CA ASP A 151 -31.59 13.03 1.50
C ASP A 151 -30.35 13.88 1.18
N GLY A 152 -29.29 13.23 0.70
CA GLY A 152 -28.08 13.89 0.19
C GLY A 152 -26.78 13.19 0.60
N ASP A 153 -25.79 13.27 -0.28
CA ASP A 153 -24.41 12.82 -0.01
C ASP A 153 -23.77 13.71 1.06
N ILE A 154 -22.99 13.09 1.96
CA ILE A 154 -22.12 13.79 2.89
C ILE A 154 -20.68 13.70 2.34
N PRO A 155 -20.00 14.83 2.08
CA PRO A 155 -18.63 14.86 1.56
C PRO A 155 -17.63 14.06 2.41
N ILE A 156 -16.46 13.74 1.86
CA ILE A 156 -15.41 12.94 2.53
C ILE A 156 -15.13 13.46 3.95
N ARG A 157 -15.20 12.54 4.90
CA ARG A 157 -14.91 12.73 6.33
C ARG A 157 -13.76 11.80 6.68
N LYS A 158 -12.60 12.34 7.03
CA LYS A 158 -11.45 11.52 7.44
C LYS A 158 -10.59 12.25 8.46
N TRP A 159 -9.61 11.54 9.00
CA TRP A 159 -8.57 12.13 9.83
C TRP A 159 -7.56 12.88 8.97
N GLU A 160 -7.04 13.99 9.48
CA GLU A 160 -5.88 14.72 8.93
C GLU A 160 -4.68 14.70 9.90
N ASP A 161 -4.92 14.21 11.13
CA ASP A 161 -3.93 14.06 12.20
C ASP A 161 -3.86 12.56 12.57
N ASP A 162 -2.70 12.08 13.00
CA ASP A 162 -2.47 10.69 13.43
C ASP A 162 -3.41 10.27 14.58
N PRO A 163 -4.28 9.25 14.37
CA PRO A 163 -5.19 8.78 15.40
C PRO A 163 -4.47 8.05 16.54
N ARG A 164 -4.76 8.48 17.77
CA ARG A 164 -4.22 7.89 19.01
C ARG A 164 -5.29 7.05 19.67
N ILE A 165 -5.08 5.74 19.73
CA ILE A 165 -6.05 4.76 20.17
C ILE A 165 -5.73 4.35 21.62
N LYS A 166 -6.75 4.35 22.48
CA LYS A 166 -6.66 3.74 23.81
C LYS A 166 -7.79 2.77 24.04
N VAL A 167 -7.44 1.60 24.58
CA VAL A 167 -8.38 0.54 24.96
C VAL A 167 -8.74 0.65 26.44
N TYR A 168 -10.03 0.54 26.74
CA TYR A 168 -10.62 0.62 28.07
C TYR A 168 -11.46 -0.62 28.38
N GLY A 169 -11.67 -0.88 29.67
CA GLY A 169 -12.43 -2.03 30.16
C GLY A 169 -11.50 -3.17 30.56
N ASN A 170 -11.93 -4.40 30.31
CA ASN A 170 -11.15 -5.61 30.59
C ASN A 170 -11.06 -6.49 29.33
N PRO A 171 -10.36 -6.03 28.26
CA PRO A 171 -10.18 -6.82 27.05
C PRO A 171 -9.42 -8.12 27.34
N THR A 172 -9.69 -9.17 26.57
CA THR A 172 -8.84 -10.36 26.56
C THR A 172 -7.50 -10.07 25.87
N SER A 173 -6.54 -10.97 26.00
CA SER A 173 -5.30 -10.88 25.20
C SER A 173 -5.54 -10.99 23.70
N GLN A 174 -6.62 -11.68 23.28
CA GLN A 174 -7.00 -11.77 21.86
C GLN A 174 -7.66 -10.48 21.38
N ASP A 175 -8.45 -9.81 22.23
CA ASP A 175 -8.98 -8.47 21.92
C ASP A 175 -7.83 -7.47 21.73
N GLN A 176 -6.79 -7.52 22.57
CA GLN A 176 -5.61 -6.65 22.43
C GLN A 176 -4.83 -6.93 21.14
N ALA A 177 -4.59 -8.21 20.83
CA ALA A 177 -3.91 -8.61 19.60
C ALA A 177 -4.70 -8.15 18.35
N GLU A 178 -6.03 -8.25 18.36
CA GLU A 178 -6.86 -7.77 17.26
C GLU A 178 -6.73 -6.25 17.05
N VAL A 179 -6.68 -5.45 18.13
CA VAL A 179 -6.46 -3.99 17.98
C VAL A 179 -5.12 -3.71 17.29
N GLU A 180 -4.05 -4.38 17.72
CA GLU A 180 -2.73 -4.26 17.11
C GLU A 180 -2.73 -4.70 15.64
N GLU A 181 -3.45 -5.78 15.32
CA GLU A 181 -3.58 -6.32 13.98
C GLU A 181 -4.32 -5.36 13.04
N VAL A 182 -5.49 -4.84 13.45
CA VAL A 182 -6.25 -3.88 12.63
C VAL A 182 -5.47 -2.58 12.43
N ILE A 183 -4.75 -2.11 13.45
CA ILE A 183 -3.83 -0.96 13.33
C ILE A 183 -2.75 -1.25 12.27
N GLY A 184 -2.10 -2.41 12.38
CA GLY A 184 -1.07 -2.83 11.43
C GLY A 184 -1.60 -2.92 10.01
N ASP A 185 -2.78 -3.51 9.82
CA ASP A 185 -3.41 -3.63 8.51
C ASP A 185 -3.70 -2.26 7.89
N VAL A 186 -4.32 -1.34 8.66
CA VAL A 186 -4.62 0.02 8.16
C VAL A 186 -3.34 0.78 7.84
N ASN A 187 -2.33 0.73 8.71
CA ASN A 187 -1.05 1.42 8.48
C ASN A 187 -0.25 0.82 7.31
N ASN A 188 -0.41 -0.48 7.01
CA ASN A 188 0.24 -1.11 5.87
C ASN A 188 -0.45 -0.81 4.53
N LEU A 189 -1.70 -0.33 4.57
CA LEU A 189 -2.49 -0.05 3.37
C LEU A 189 -2.30 1.37 2.84
N GLN A 190 -1.85 2.31 3.65
CA GLN A 190 -1.78 3.74 3.31
C GLN A 190 -0.68 4.45 4.12
N ASP A 191 -0.28 5.64 3.72
CA ASP A 191 0.83 6.40 4.30
C ASP A 191 0.47 7.82 4.79
N GLN A 192 -0.81 8.18 4.78
CA GLN A 192 -1.30 9.52 5.15
C GLN A 192 -1.55 9.70 6.65
N ILE A 193 -1.80 8.60 7.37
CA ILE A 193 -1.95 8.60 8.83
C ILE A 193 -1.23 7.42 9.45
N ASP A 194 -0.79 7.58 10.71
CA ASP A 194 -0.24 6.52 11.53
C ASP A 194 -1.12 6.28 12.77
N LEU A 195 -1.85 5.15 12.79
CA LEU A 195 -2.62 4.75 13.96
C LEU A 195 -1.67 4.23 15.05
N GLN A 196 -1.81 4.76 16.27
CA GLN A 196 -0.92 4.41 17.37
C GLN A 196 -1.69 4.08 18.65
N LEU A 197 -1.27 3.01 19.34
CA LEU A 197 -1.70 2.76 20.72
C LEU A 197 -1.05 3.75 21.68
N VAL A 198 -1.86 4.35 22.56
CA VAL A 198 -1.40 5.32 23.56
C VAL A 198 -1.98 5.05 24.94
N GLU A 199 -1.24 5.47 25.96
CA GLU A 199 -1.70 5.42 27.35
C GLU A 199 -2.41 6.71 27.79
N GLU A 200 -2.14 7.84 27.14
CA GLU A 200 -2.70 9.15 27.50
C GLU A 200 -3.09 9.93 26.25
N ASP A 201 -4.05 10.85 26.40
CA ASP A 201 -4.59 11.70 25.32
C ASP A 201 -5.05 10.95 24.03
N PRO A 202 -5.95 9.96 24.14
CA PRO A 202 -6.48 9.28 22.95
C PRO A 202 -7.43 10.18 22.16
N SER A 203 -7.36 10.09 20.83
CA SER A 203 -8.39 10.59 19.93
C SER A 203 -9.45 9.53 19.61
N ILE A 204 -9.10 8.24 19.68
CA ILE A 204 -10.01 7.10 19.55
C ILE A 204 -10.05 6.33 20.87
N GLU A 205 -11.23 6.26 21.49
CA GLU A 205 -11.45 5.50 22.73
C GLU A 205 -12.20 4.19 22.41
N VAL A 206 -11.57 3.04 22.63
CA VAL A 206 -12.19 1.71 22.44
C VAL A 206 -12.62 1.15 23.79
N TYR A 207 -13.90 0.81 23.95
CA TYR A 207 -14.47 0.34 25.21
C TYR A 207 -14.98 -1.10 25.08
N TYR A 208 -14.38 -2.01 25.83
CA TYR A 208 -14.93 -3.36 26.04
C TYR A 208 -15.77 -3.38 27.32
N ALA A 209 -17.10 -3.41 27.17
CA ALA A 209 -18.03 -3.30 28.29
C ALA A 209 -19.30 -4.14 28.08
N PRO A 210 -20.02 -4.53 29.15
CA PRO A 210 -21.35 -5.12 29.00
C PRO A 210 -22.31 -4.16 28.28
N ILE A 211 -23.23 -4.66 27.45
CA ILE A 211 -24.16 -3.81 26.67
C ILE A 211 -24.93 -2.84 27.58
N SER A 212 -25.31 -3.30 28.77
CA SER A 212 -26.03 -2.49 29.76
C SER A 212 -25.26 -1.27 30.26
N GLU A 213 -23.97 -1.15 29.94
CA GLU A 213 -23.10 -0.05 30.36
C GLU A 213 -22.71 0.90 29.22
N PHE A 214 -23.18 0.68 28.00
CA PHE A 214 -22.84 1.53 26.85
C PHE A 214 -23.23 3.00 27.06
N ASP A 215 -24.33 3.24 27.77
CA ASP A 215 -24.84 4.57 28.09
C ASP A 215 -23.93 5.38 29.04
N LYS A 216 -22.96 4.72 29.71
CA LYS A 216 -21.91 5.39 30.48
C LYS A 216 -20.91 6.12 29.59
N TYR A 217 -20.73 5.67 28.35
CA TYR A 217 -19.66 6.13 27.45
C TYR A 217 -20.17 6.99 26.30
N VAL A 218 -21.43 6.79 25.88
CA VAL A 218 -22.10 7.52 24.80
C VAL A 218 -23.54 7.88 25.15
N THR A 219 -24.08 8.91 24.51
CA THR A 219 -25.47 9.33 24.72
C THR A 219 -26.42 8.51 23.83
N ASN A 220 -27.45 7.90 24.43
CA ASN A 220 -28.51 7.16 23.72
C ASN A 220 -27.96 6.06 22.76
N PRO A 221 -27.18 5.09 23.27
CA PRO A 221 -26.69 4.00 22.44
C PRO A 221 -27.85 3.25 21.78
N LYS A 222 -27.70 2.88 20.51
CA LYS A 222 -28.73 2.15 19.75
C LYS A 222 -29.02 0.80 20.43
N PRO A 223 -30.23 0.59 20.96
CA PRO A 223 -30.53 -0.65 21.69
C PRO A 223 -30.42 -1.88 20.79
N GLY A 224 -29.80 -2.94 21.28
CA GLY A 224 -29.67 -4.22 20.58
C GLY A 224 -28.43 -4.34 19.68
N ASN A 225 -27.67 -3.28 19.48
CA ASN A 225 -26.39 -3.31 18.79
C ASN A 225 -25.27 -3.81 19.72
N TRP A 226 -24.42 -4.72 19.23
CA TRP A 226 -23.32 -5.32 20.00
C TRP A 226 -21.98 -4.61 19.78
N GLY A 227 -21.83 -3.95 18.63
CA GLY A 227 -20.80 -2.95 18.35
C GLY A 227 -21.45 -1.58 18.11
N LEU A 228 -20.75 -0.51 18.45
CA LEU A 228 -21.11 0.85 18.08
C LEU A 228 -19.88 1.72 17.87
N PHE A 229 -19.87 2.49 16.79
CA PHE A 229 -18.93 3.58 16.58
C PHE A 229 -19.62 4.95 16.67
N TYR A 230 -18.83 5.93 17.07
CA TYR A 230 -19.18 7.35 17.00
C TYR A 230 -17.93 8.11 16.60
N TYR A 231 -18.08 9.15 15.79
CA TYR A 231 -17.04 10.13 15.59
C TYR A 231 -17.60 11.55 15.63
N TRP A 232 -16.71 12.50 15.93
CA TRP A 232 -17.00 13.93 15.92
C TRP A 232 -16.05 14.62 14.95
N MET A 233 -16.60 15.60 14.25
CA MET A 233 -15.90 16.37 13.25
C MET A 233 -15.69 17.82 13.69
N LYS A 234 -14.55 18.38 13.30
CA LYS A 234 -14.19 19.79 13.40
C LYS A 234 -14.07 20.36 11.99
N ASN A 235 -14.13 21.68 11.87
CA ASN A 235 -13.86 22.40 10.61
C ASN A 235 -14.69 21.90 9.40
N GLY A 236 -15.92 21.42 9.64
CA GLY A 236 -16.78 20.83 8.61
C GLY A 236 -16.75 19.32 8.63
N TYR A 237 -15.65 18.71 8.17
CA TYR A 237 -15.60 17.26 7.88
C TYR A 237 -14.35 16.54 8.42
N THR A 238 -13.42 17.24 9.07
CA THR A 238 -12.21 16.61 9.64
C THR A 238 -12.57 15.87 10.92
N ILE A 239 -12.33 14.57 10.99
CA ILE A 239 -12.53 13.78 12.21
C ILE A 239 -11.47 14.18 13.24
N TYR A 240 -11.88 14.38 14.50
CA TYR A 240 -10.94 14.70 15.59
C TYR A 240 -11.12 13.86 16.85
N LYS A 241 -12.22 13.11 16.95
CA LYS A 241 -12.50 12.23 18.07
C LYS A 241 -13.40 11.09 17.63
N SER A 242 -13.16 9.89 18.15
CA SER A 242 -14.05 8.74 17.99
C SER A 242 -14.19 7.91 19.26
N LYS A 243 -15.27 7.15 19.34
CA LYS A 243 -15.51 6.12 20.35
C LYS A 243 -15.99 4.86 19.68
N ILE A 244 -15.49 3.73 20.15
CA ILE A 244 -15.91 2.38 19.75
C ILE A 244 -16.36 1.66 21.01
N LEU A 245 -17.51 0.99 20.96
CA LEU A 245 -18.04 0.20 22.06
C LEU A 245 -18.26 -1.23 21.57
N ILE A 246 -17.65 -2.18 22.27
CA ILE A 246 -17.75 -3.60 21.97
C ILE A 246 -18.36 -4.31 23.19
N ALA A 247 -19.47 -4.99 22.95
CA ALA A 247 -20.17 -5.75 23.97
C ALA A 247 -19.27 -6.90 24.45
N THR A 248 -19.30 -7.22 25.75
CA THR A 248 -18.52 -8.35 26.30
C THR A 248 -19.38 -9.46 26.88
N ASP A 249 -20.65 -9.19 27.15
CA ASP A 249 -21.58 -10.09 27.86
C ASP A 249 -22.52 -10.88 26.94
N VAL A 250 -22.64 -10.48 25.67
CA VAL A 250 -23.47 -11.16 24.67
C VAL A 250 -22.70 -11.71 23.47
N THR A 251 -21.40 -11.42 23.38
CA THR A 251 -20.52 -11.81 22.27
C THR A 251 -19.49 -12.84 22.72
N ASN A 252 -19.12 -13.76 21.83
CA ASN A 252 -17.89 -14.54 21.95
C ASN A 252 -16.67 -13.79 21.37
N GLN A 253 -15.47 -14.37 21.46
CA GLN A 253 -14.24 -13.72 20.99
C GLN A 253 -14.26 -13.40 19.49
N ALA A 254 -14.73 -14.33 18.66
CA ALA A 254 -14.72 -14.12 17.21
C ALA A 254 -15.64 -12.98 16.79
N GLU A 255 -16.77 -12.83 17.50
CA GLU A 255 -17.73 -11.74 17.30
C GLU A 255 -17.15 -10.40 17.76
N ARG A 256 -16.40 -10.37 18.88
CA ARG A 256 -15.70 -9.15 19.30
C ARG A 256 -14.60 -8.73 18.33
N SER A 257 -13.85 -9.68 17.80
CA SER A 257 -12.83 -9.41 16.78
C SER A 257 -13.45 -8.79 15.52
N HIS A 258 -14.53 -9.41 15.02
CA HIS A 258 -15.28 -8.90 13.87
C HIS A 258 -15.80 -7.47 14.12
N LEU A 259 -16.50 -7.26 15.23
CA LEU A 259 -17.03 -5.95 15.60
C LEU A 259 -15.91 -4.92 15.77
N LEU A 260 -14.79 -5.24 16.41
CA LEU A 260 -13.69 -4.28 16.54
C LEU A 260 -13.17 -3.83 15.18
N ARG A 261 -12.94 -4.78 14.26
CA ARG A 261 -12.40 -4.47 12.93
C ARG A 261 -13.38 -3.63 12.12
N GLU A 262 -14.66 -3.95 12.13
CA GLU A 262 -15.72 -3.16 11.51
C GLU A 262 -15.77 -1.74 12.05
N GLU A 263 -15.94 -1.61 13.37
CA GLU A 263 -16.18 -0.33 14.03
C GLU A 263 -14.94 0.57 13.95
N LEU A 264 -13.73 0.01 14.10
CA LEU A 264 -12.48 0.78 13.92
C LEU A 264 -12.34 1.31 12.50
N THR A 265 -12.63 0.48 11.49
CA THR A 265 -12.55 0.89 10.08
C THR A 265 -13.61 1.93 9.74
N GLN A 266 -14.83 1.80 10.28
CA GLN A 266 -15.89 2.82 10.14
C GLN A 266 -15.48 4.16 10.75
N THR A 267 -14.75 4.18 11.89
CA THR A 267 -14.24 5.43 12.48
C THR A 267 -13.15 6.14 11.67
N LEU A 268 -12.58 5.50 10.64
CA LEU A 268 -11.63 6.16 9.74
C LEU A 268 -12.30 7.15 8.81
N GLY A 269 -13.61 6.99 8.55
CA GLY A 269 -14.33 7.74 7.51
C GLY A 269 -15.19 6.91 6.58
N LEU A 270 -15.42 5.63 6.90
CA LEU A 270 -16.18 4.67 6.09
C LEU A 270 -17.46 4.22 6.81
N PRO A 271 -18.40 5.13 7.14
CA PRO A 271 -19.39 4.90 8.19
C PRO A 271 -20.60 4.05 7.80
N ARG A 272 -20.73 3.59 6.56
CA ARG A 272 -21.96 2.95 6.09
C ARG A 272 -21.80 1.46 5.92
N ASP A 273 -22.93 0.79 5.97
CA ASP A 273 -23.06 -0.61 5.61
C ASP A 273 -23.71 -0.78 4.23
N SER A 274 -23.49 -1.93 3.62
CA SER A 274 -24.02 -2.32 2.32
C SER A 274 -24.43 -3.79 2.29
N LYS A 275 -25.39 -4.13 1.44
CA LYS A 275 -25.81 -5.52 1.17
C LYS A 275 -25.14 -6.14 -0.05
N LYS A 276 -24.17 -5.45 -0.67
CA LYS A 276 -23.63 -5.85 -1.97
C LYS A 276 -22.61 -7.00 -1.88
N TYR A 277 -21.76 -7.01 -0.87
CA TYR A 277 -20.61 -7.92 -0.79
C TYR A 277 -20.53 -8.56 0.59
N ALA A 278 -20.88 -9.84 0.67
CA ALA A 278 -21.00 -10.56 1.95
C ALA A 278 -19.66 -10.86 2.65
N ASP A 279 -18.56 -10.70 1.94
CA ASP A 279 -17.19 -10.82 2.42
C ASP A 279 -16.58 -9.49 2.87
N SER A 280 -17.25 -8.36 2.59
CA SER A 280 -16.81 -7.03 3.01
C SER A 280 -17.06 -6.79 4.50
N MET A 281 -16.14 -6.07 5.13
CA MET A 281 -16.30 -5.61 6.51
C MET A 281 -17.48 -4.65 6.69
N PHE A 282 -17.95 -4.01 5.61
CA PHE A 282 -19.12 -3.13 5.61
C PHE A 282 -20.41 -3.88 5.25
N TYR A 283 -20.44 -5.21 5.34
CA TYR A 283 -21.63 -5.97 5.01
C TYR A 283 -22.72 -5.85 6.09
N GLN A 284 -23.92 -5.43 5.69
CA GLN A 284 -24.98 -5.08 6.62
C GLN A 284 -25.54 -6.28 7.43
N ASP A 285 -25.53 -7.49 6.87
CA ASP A 285 -26.03 -8.65 7.61
C ASP A 285 -24.89 -9.29 8.42
N TRP A 286 -25.24 -9.96 9.52
CA TRP A 286 -24.27 -10.52 10.46
C TRP A 286 -23.26 -11.45 9.80
N THR A 287 -21.97 -11.19 10.04
CA THR A 287 -20.88 -12.09 9.68
C THR A 287 -19.90 -12.25 10.85
N THR A 288 -18.86 -13.04 10.62
CA THR A 288 -17.71 -13.15 11.53
C THR A 288 -16.41 -13.15 10.71
N THR A 289 -16.38 -12.37 9.62
CA THR A 289 -15.12 -12.21 8.86
C THR A 289 -14.10 -11.51 9.75
N GLN A 290 -12.85 -11.96 9.70
CA GLN A 290 -11.78 -11.44 10.55
C GLN A 290 -10.67 -10.77 9.75
N GLU A 291 -10.79 -10.75 8.44
CA GLU A 291 -9.80 -10.16 7.54
C GLU A 291 -10.50 -9.16 6.61
N PHE A 292 -9.76 -8.15 6.17
CA PHE A 292 -10.21 -7.27 5.11
C PHE A 292 -10.25 -8.03 3.78
N SER A 293 -11.40 -7.99 3.11
CA SER A 293 -11.46 -8.39 1.69
C SER A 293 -10.60 -7.46 0.84
N ASP A 294 -10.24 -7.88 -0.38
CA ASP A 294 -9.53 -7.02 -1.34
C ASP A 294 -10.27 -5.69 -1.56
N LEU A 295 -11.60 -5.73 -1.50
CA LEU A 295 -12.46 -4.56 -1.63
C LEU A 295 -12.35 -3.63 -0.42
N ASP A 296 -12.35 -4.17 0.80
CA ASP A 296 -12.16 -3.34 2.01
C ASP A 296 -10.78 -2.67 2.02
N GLN A 297 -9.74 -3.41 1.62
CA GLN A 297 -8.40 -2.87 1.47
C GLN A 297 -8.36 -1.73 0.43
N ALA A 298 -9.04 -1.90 -0.71
CA ALA A 298 -9.16 -0.85 -1.72
C ALA A 298 -9.87 0.40 -1.17
N LEU A 299 -10.89 0.23 -0.33
CA LEU A 299 -11.62 1.34 0.31
C LEU A 299 -10.72 2.15 1.26
N VAL A 300 -9.88 1.48 2.06
CA VAL A 300 -8.91 2.16 2.94
C VAL A 300 -7.86 2.90 2.11
N ARG A 301 -7.32 2.26 1.06
CA ARG A 301 -6.39 2.89 0.11
C ARG A 301 -6.99 4.13 -0.55
N MET A 302 -8.23 4.05 -1.06
CA MET A 302 -8.93 5.19 -1.65
C MET A 302 -9.19 6.31 -0.65
N LEU A 303 -9.59 6.00 0.59
CA LEU A 303 -9.86 7.04 1.59
C LEU A 303 -8.62 7.88 1.91
N TYR A 304 -7.46 7.22 1.99
CA TYR A 304 -6.17 7.83 2.29
C TYR A 304 -5.26 7.91 1.07
N ASP A 305 -5.86 7.97 -0.13
CA ASP A 305 -5.20 8.48 -1.32
C ASP A 305 -4.89 9.97 -1.08
N ASP A 306 -3.68 10.41 -1.41
CA ASP A 306 -3.20 11.77 -1.18
C ASP A 306 -3.96 12.81 -2.03
N ARG A 307 -4.61 12.39 -3.12
CA ARG A 307 -5.51 13.25 -3.91
C ARG A 307 -6.88 13.40 -3.27
N ILE A 308 -7.27 12.48 -2.38
CA ILE A 308 -8.57 12.52 -1.72
C ILE A 308 -8.47 13.42 -0.48
N HIS A 309 -9.28 14.47 -0.42
CA HIS A 309 -9.25 15.45 0.66
C HIS A 309 -10.58 15.53 1.40
N VAL A 310 -10.50 15.97 2.67
CA VAL A 310 -11.66 16.26 3.49
C VAL A 310 -12.58 17.25 2.76
N GLY A 311 -13.88 16.95 2.73
CA GLY A 311 -14.88 17.81 2.09
C GLY A 311 -15.08 17.59 0.59
N MET A 312 -14.36 16.66 -0.04
CA MET A 312 -14.63 16.29 -1.44
C MET A 312 -16.00 15.63 -1.62
N THR A 313 -16.70 16.05 -2.67
CA THR A 313 -18.00 15.52 -3.08
C THR A 313 -17.86 14.21 -3.86
N ARG A 314 -18.98 13.51 -4.09
CA ARG A 314 -18.99 12.28 -4.91
C ARG A 314 -18.35 12.48 -6.27
N ASP A 315 -18.74 13.54 -6.98
CA ASP A 315 -18.28 13.79 -8.35
C ASP A 315 -16.77 14.05 -8.38
N GLU A 316 -16.25 14.88 -7.46
CA GLU A 316 -14.81 15.15 -7.34
C GLU A 316 -14.00 13.88 -7.04
N VAL A 317 -14.52 13.01 -6.15
CA VAL A 317 -13.89 11.73 -5.82
C VAL A 317 -13.89 10.79 -7.02
N VAL A 318 -15.02 10.65 -7.73
CA VAL A 318 -15.12 9.78 -8.89
C VAL A 318 -14.19 10.26 -10.00
N ASP A 319 -14.15 11.57 -10.26
CA ASP A 319 -13.28 12.15 -11.27
C ASP A 319 -11.81 11.85 -10.94
N ILE A 320 -11.36 12.07 -9.70
CA ILE A 320 -9.97 11.82 -9.27
C ILE A 320 -9.59 10.34 -9.33
N LEU A 321 -10.47 9.44 -8.90
CA LEU A 321 -10.16 8.00 -8.82
C LEU A 321 -10.31 7.26 -10.15
N SER A 322 -10.90 7.91 -11.17
CA SER A 322 -11.11 7.33 -12.50
C SER A 322 -10.08 7.82 -13.55
N GLU A 323 -9.15 8.69 -13.16
CA GLU A 323 -8.02 9.19 -13.97
C GLU A 323 -6.87 8.20 -14.06
#